data_AF-A0AAV7WW03-F1
#
_entry.id   AF-A0AAV7WW03-F1
#
_cell.length_a   1.000
_cell.length_b   1.000
_cell.length_c   1.000
_cell.angle_alpha   90.00
_cell.angle_beta   90.00
_cell.angle_gamma   90.00
#
_symmetry.space_group_name_H-M   'P 1'
#
loop_
_entity.id
_entity.type
_entity.pdbx_description
1 polymer ?
#
loop_
_entity_poly.entity_id
_entity_poly.type
_entity_poly.pdbx_seq_one_letter_code
_entity_poly.pdbx_strand_id
1 'polypeptide(L)'
;MGGSQVPFQHILDQEGRYVILFGNLDGEEMCLMNVYAPDIDCVEFYSGVVSAAVALLAVDIVLAGDGNCVIGGELEKPHITGQLADLLQELKLLDPRRQMHLKSMEYSCFTTGTYS
;
A
#
# COMPACT_ATOMS: atom_id res chain seq x y z
N MET A 1 0.72 -30.81 15.09
CA MET A 1 -0.17 -30.25 14.05
C MET A 1 0.73 -29.57 13.04
N GLY A 2 0.92 -30.18 11.87
CA GLY A 2 1.75 -29.59 10.82
C GLY A 2 1.02 -28.40 10.24
N GLY A 3 1.61 -27.21 10.32
CA GLY A 3 1.07 -26.04 9.64
C GLY A 3 1.03 -26.34 8.15
N SER A 4 -0.17 -26.48 7.60
CA SER A 4 -0.34 -26.57 6.16
C SER A 4 0.11 -25.23 5.59
N GLN A 5 1.26 -25.19 4.91
CA GLN A 5 1.64 -24.03 4.13
C GLN A 5 0.58 -23.86 3.05
N VAL A 6 -0.19 -22.77 3.14
CA VAL A 6 -1.04 -22.33 2.04
C VAL A 6 -0.08 -21.87 0.93
N PRO A 7 -0.10 -22.49 -0.26
CA PRO A 7 0.84 -22.13 -1.32
C PRO A 7 0.45 -20.77 -1.89
N PHE A 8 1.09 -19.72 -1.39
CA PHE A 8 1.05 -18.40 -2.02
C PHE A 8 2.09 -18.34 -3.14
N GLN A 9 1.65 -17.90 -4.31
CA GLN A 9 2.56 -17.45 -5.35
C GLN A 9 2.97 -16.01 -5.05
N HIS A 10 4.14 -15.60 -5.54
CA HIS A 10 4.66 -14.28 -5.26
C HIS A 10 5.30 -13.60 -6.47
N ILE A 11 5.21 -12.27 -6.50
CA ILE A 11 6.00 -11.38 -7.34
C ILE A 11 6.84 -10.51 -6.42
N LEU A 12 8.14 -10.43 -6.72
CA LEU A 12 9.09 -9.59 -6.00
C LEU A 12 9.57 -8.46 -6.90
N ASP A 13 9.65 -7.26 -6.35
CA ASP A 13 10.38 -6.18 -6.99
C ASP A 13 11.89 -6.45 -6.94
N GLN A 14 12.61 -6.09 -8.00
CA GLN A 14 14.07 -6.27 -8.04
C GLN A 14 14.80 -5.36 -7.05
N GLU A 15 14.22 -4.19 -6.75
CA GLU A 15 14.77 -3.25 -5.79
C GLU A 15 14.26 -3.49 -4.36
N GLY A 16 13.47 -4.55 -4.14
CA GLY A 16 12.95 -4.93 -2.82
C GLY A 16 11.89 -3.97 -2.27
N ARG A 17 11.29 -3.12 -3.12
CA ARG A 17 10.33 -2.11 -2.70
C ARG A 17 8.90 -2.62 -2.60
N TYR A 18 8.59 -3.76 -3.19
CA TYR A 18 7.30 -4.40 -2.97
C TYR A 18 7.37 -5.92 -3.08
N VAL A 19 6.42 -6.56 -2.40
CA VAL A 19 6.12 -7.98 -2.50
C VAL A 19 4.63 -8.12 -2.71
N ILE A 20 4.23 -8.88 -3.72
CA ILE A 20 2.85 -9.23 -3.98
C ILE A 20 2.72 -10.73 -3.75
N LEU A 21 1.77 -11.13 -2.91
CA LEU A 21 1.41 -12.51 -2.65
C LEU A 21 -0.01 -12.75 -3.16
N PHE A 22 -0.23 -13.84 -3.87
CA PHE A 22 -1.55 -14.23 -4.36
C PHE A 22 -1.79 -15.70 -4.04
N GLY A 23 -2.99 -15.98 -3.55
CA GLY A 23 -3.36 -17.31 -3.11
C GLY A 23 -4.79 -17.36 -2.62
N ASN A 24 -5.14 -18.49 -2.02
CA ASN A 24 -6.46 -18.72 -1.50
C ASN A 24 -6.39 -18.79 0.04
N LEU A 25 -7.15 -17.96 0.72
CA LEU A 25 -7.29 -17.98 2.18
C LEU A 25 -8.74 -18.33 2.50
N ASP A 26 -8.95 -19.43 3.21
CA ASP A 26 -10.29 -19.93 3.61
C ASP A 26 -11.31 -20.04 2.46
N GLY A 27 -10.85 -20.38 1.25
CA GLY A 27 -11.72 -20.52 0.08
C GLY A 27 -11.84 -19.25 -0.76
N GLU A 28 -11.33 -18.11 -0.29
CA GLU A 28 -11.38 -16.82 -1.00
C GLU A 28 -10.03 -16.52 -1.66
N GLU A 29 -10.06 -16.18 -2.95
CA GLU A 29 -8.87 -15.71 -3.65
C GLU A 29 -8.53 -14.30 -3.20
N MET A 30 -7.29 -14.10 -2.75
CA MET A 30 -6.85 -12.81 -2.24
C MET A 30 -5.45 -12.46 -2.75
N CYS A 31 -5.23 -11.16 -2.86
CA CYS A 31 -3.95 -10.55 -3.18
C CYS A 31 -3.49 -9.68 -2.00
N LEU A 32 -2.32 -10.00 -1.44
CA LEU A 32 -1.67 -9.22 -0.39
C LEU A 32 -0.47 -8.52 -1.00
N MET A 33 -0.48 -7.20 -0.99
CA MET A 33 0.59 -6.37 -1.51
C MET A 33 1.22 -5.56 -0.38
N ASN A 34 2.51 -5.82 -0.12
CA ASN A 34 3.30 -5.02 0.81
C ASN A 34 4.23 -4.10 0.04
N VAL A 35 4.22 -2.81 0.36
CA VAL A 35 4.95 -1.75 -0.33
C VAL A 35 5.86 -1.01 0.64
N TYR A 36 7.06 -0.68 0.19
CA TYR A 36 7.98 0.23 0.82
C TYR A 36 8.38 1.28 -0.22
N ALA A 37 7.68 2.40 -0.19
CA ALA A 37 7.90 3.49 -1.12
C ALA A 37 9.19 4.24 -0.79
N PRO A 38 9.91 4.75 -1.80
CA PRO A 38 11.10 5.57 -1.58
C PRO A 38 10.76 6.86 -0.82
N ASP A 39 11.74 7.39 -0.07
CA ASP A 39 11.60 8.66 0.69
C ASP A 39 11.36 9.89 -0.21
N ILE A 40 11.65 9.76 -1.50
CA ILE A 40 11.45 10.78 -2.53
C ILE A 40 10.20 10.42 -3.32
N ASP A 41 9.29 11.38 -3.49
CA ASP A 41 8.13 11.23 -4.38
C ASP A 41 8.56 10.70 -5.75
N CYS A 42 8.17 9.46 -6.04
CA CYS A 42 8.46 8.78 -7.31
C CYS A 42 7.15 8.33 -7.94
N VAL A 43 6.66 9.14 -8.88
CA VAL A 43 5.43 8.88 -9.63
C VAL A 43 5.52 7.54 -10.39
N GLU A 44 6.70 7.23 -10.91
CA GLU A 44 6.98 6.01 -11.66
C GLU A 44 6.84 4.78 -10.79
N PHE A 45 7.25 4.87 -9.52
CA PHE A 45 7.09 3.79 -8.54
C PHE A 45 5.62 3.48 -8.32
N TYR A 46 4.83 4.52 -8.02
CA TYR A 46 3.40 4.36 -7.81
C TYR A 46 2.69 3.86 -9.07
N SER A 47 3.06 4.35 -10.24
CA SER A 47 2.52 3.87 -11.52
C SER A 47 2.82 2.37 -11.76
N GLY A 48 3.98 1.88 -11.32
CA GLY A 48 4.30 0.45 -11.36
C GLY A 48 3.43 -0.37 -10.40
N VAL A 49 3.27 0.13 -9.16
CA VAL A 49 2.39 -0.47 -8.13
C VAL A 49 0.93 -0.53 -8.60
N VAL A 50 0.43 0.57 -9.16
CA VAL A 50 -0.87 0.68 -9.83
C VAL A 50 -1.03 -0.41 -10.88
N SER A 51 -0.07 -0.49 -11.81
CA SER A 51 -0.17 -1.39 -12.96
C SER A 51 -0.18 -2.85 -12.52
N ALA A 52 0.61 -3.18 -11.49
CA ALA A 52 0.61 -4.51 -10.89
C ALA A 52 -0.71 -4.81 -10.17
N ALA A 53 -1.27 -3.84 -9.43
CA ALA A 53 -2.56 -3.99 -8.75
C ALA A 53 -3.73 -4.13 -9.73
N VAL A 54 -3.75 -3.33 -10.81
CA VAL A 54 -4.78 -3.37 -11.86
C VAL A 54 -4.82 -4.73 -12.55
N ALA A 55 -3.65 -5.33 -12.82
CA ALA A 55 -3.57 -6.67 -13.38
C ALA A 55 -4.17 -7.76 -12.45
N LEU A 56 -4.36 -7.44 -11.16
CA LEU A 56 -4.82 -8.36 -10.11
C LEU A 56 -6.21 -7.98 -9.57
N LEU A 57 -6.91 -7.01 -10.16
CA LEU A 57 -8.25 -6.54 -9.73
C LEU A 57 -9.37 -7.59 -9.78
N ALA A 58 -9.11 -8.79 -10.31
CA ALA A 58 -10.09 -9.87 -10.33
C ALA A 58 -10.31 -10.52 -8.95
N VAL A 59 -9.45 -10.21 -7.97
CA VAL A 59 -9.48 -10.75 -6.60
C VAL A 59 -9.44 -9.62 -5.57
N ASP A 60 -9.79 -9.92 -4.33
CA ASP A 60 -9.73 -8.92 -3.25
C ASP A 60 -8.27 -8.54 -2.96
N ILE A 61 -7.99 -7.22 -2.97
CA ILE A 61 -6.63 -6.68 -2.80
C ILE A 61 -6.51 -6.00 -1.44
N VAL A 62 -5.49 -6.38 -0.68
CA VAL A 62 -5.02 -5.63 0.49
C VAL A 62 -3.67 -5.01 0.17
N LEU A 63 -3.64 -3.68 0.11
CA LEU A 63 -2.41 -2.90 0.01
C LEU A 63 -1.98 -2.45 1.41
N ALA A 64 -0.78 -2.80 1.81
CA ALA A 64 -0.20 -2.45 3.10
C ALA A 64 1.26 -2.01 2.93
N GLY A 65 1.83 -1.43 3.99
CA GLY A 65 3.24 -1.08 4.07
C GLY A 65 3.46 0.41 4.30
N ASP A 66 4.68 0.87 3.98
CA ASP A 66 5.08 2.26 4.12
C ASP A 66 4.99 2.96 2.77
N GLY A 67 4.00 3.84 2.64
CA GLY A 67 3.88 4.69 1.47
C GLY A 67 4.83 5.90 1.51
N ASN A 68 5.53 6.19 2.61
CA ASN A 68 6.33 7.41 2.73
C ASN A 68 5.57 8.69 2.27
N CYS A 69 4.23 8.67 2.39
CA CYS A 69 3.33 9.68 1.85
C CYS A 69 2.11 9.85 2.74
N VAL A 70 1.53 11.05 2.74
CA VAL A 70 0.34 11.36 3.53
C VAL A 70 -0.90 11.30 2.64
N ILE A 71 -1.77 10.33 2.89
CA ILE A 71 -3.04 10.26 2.18
C ILE A 71 -3.97 11.38 2.70
N GLY A 72 -4.48 12.24 1.83
CA GLY A 72 -5.59 13.16 2.12
C GLY A 72 -5.45 14.16 3.29
N GLY A 73 -4.47 15.07 3.27
CA GLY A 73 -4.44 16.21 4.19
C GLY A 73 -3.64 17.41 3.65
N GLU A 74 -4.20 18.62 3.78
CA GLU A 74 -3.59 19.89 3.31
C GLU A 74 -2.33 20.31 4.09
N LEU A 75 -2.01 19.66 5.21
CA LEU A 75 -1.20 20.30 6.25
C LEU A 75 0.31 20.01 6.22
N GLU A 76 0.81 18.88 5.70
CA GLU A 76 2.26 18.61 5.67
C GLU A 76 2.67 17.81 4.42
N LYS A 77 3.70 18.26 3.69
CA LYS A 77 4.24 17.64 2.45
C LYS A 77 5.04 16.35 2.78
N PRO A 78 5.20 15.38 1.84
CA PRO A 78 4.95 15.46 0.40
C PRO A 78 3.50 15.15 0.05
N HIS A 79 2.96 15.94 -0.89
CA HIS A 79 1.65 15.69 -1.45
C HIS A 79 1.69 14.32 -2.13
N ILE A 80 0.74 13.46 -1.83
CA ILE A 80 0.36 12.44 -2.79
C ILE A 80 0.12 13.15 -4.12
N THR A 81 0.97 12.88 -5.10
CA THR A 81 0.73 13.29 -6.48
C THR A 81 -0.66 12.80 -6.83
N GLY A 82 -1.57 13.70 -7.22
CA GLY A 82 -3.02 13.40 -7.36
C GLY A 82 -3.33 12.07 -8.04
N GLN A 83 -2.45 11.60 -8.92
CA GLN A 83 -2.45 10.27 -9.55
C GLN A 83 -2.63 9.07 -8.59
N LEU A 84 -2.02 9.04 -7.40
CA LEU A 84 -2.25 7.92 -6.46
C LEU A 84 -3.58 8.08 -5.71
N ALA A 85 -4.06 9.31 -5.48
CA ALA A 85 -5.39 9.52 -4.92
C ALA A 85 -6.48 9.14 -5.94
N ASP A 86 -6.29 9.52 -7.20
CA ASP A 86 -7.13 9.14 -8.34
C ASP A 86 -7.12 7.62 -8.51
N LEU A 87 -5.95 6.98 -8.39
CA LEU A 87 -5.84 5.53 -8.38
C LEU A 87 -6.65 4.88 -7.26
N LEU A 88 -6.45 5.31 -6.01
CA LEU A 88 -7.16 4.73 -4.87
C LEU A 88 -8.68 4.83 -5.08
N GLN A 89 -9.13 5.93 -5.68
CA GLN A 89 -10.52 6.14 -6.07
C GLN A 89 -10.96 5.21 -7.21
N GLU A 90 -10.17 5.06 -8.28
CA GLU A 90 -10.46 4.18 -9.42
C GLU A 90 -10.52 2.70 -9.04
N LEU A 91 -9.57 2.26 -8.21
CA LEU A 91 -9.51 0.89 -7.69
C LEU A 91 -10.53 0.63 -6.57
N LYS A 92 -11.30 1.65 -6.16
CA LYS A 92 -12.20 1.63 -4.99
C LYS A 92 -11.48 1.11 -3.73
N LEU A 93 -10.18 1.33 -3.65
CA LEU A 93 -9.39 0.95 -2.49
C LEU A 93 -9.75 1.89 -1.35
N LEU A 94 -10.25 1.29 -0.28
CA LEU A 94 -10.63 2.00 0.92
C LEU A 94 -9.45 1.98 1.89
N ASP A 95 -9.18 3.13 2.51
CA ASP A 95 -8.30 3.21 3.67
C ASP A 95 -9.12 2.81 4.92
N PRO A 96 -8.94 1.60 5.47
CA PRO A 96 -9.75 1.13 6.59
C PRO A 96 -9.54 1.99 7.84
N ARG A 97 -8.35 2.57 8.00
CA ARG A 97 -8.03 3.39 9.17
C ARG A 97 -8.85 4.67 9.16
N ARG A 98 -8.92 5.37 8.03
CA ARG A 98 -9.75 6.59 7.92
C ARG A 98 -11.24 6.29 8.04
N GLN A 99 -11.70 5.15 7.54
CA GLN A 99 -13.10 4.76 7.69
C GLN A 99 -13.50 4.51 9.14
N MET A 100 -12.63 3.86 9.92
CA MET A 100 -12.90 3.57 11.32
C MET A 100 -12.65 4.78 12.24
N HIS A 101 -11.75 5.68 11.87
CA HIS A 101 -11.31 6.78 12.73
C HIS A 101 -11.21 8.12 12.00
N LEU A 102 -12.35 8.64 11.51
CA LEU A 102 -12.43 9.92 10.77
C LEU A 102 -11.80 11.14 11.47
N LYS A 103 -11.66 11.13 12.80
CA LYS A 103 -11.24 12.29 13.61
C LYS A 103 -9.98 12.06 14.44
N SER A 104 -9.35 10.89 14.35
CA SER A 104 -8.13 10.63 15.12
C SER A 104 -6.92 11.21 14.39
N MET A 105 -6.14 12.05 15.07
CA MET A 105 -4.81 12.46 14.62
C MET A 105 -3.80 11.48 15.21
N GLU A 106 -3.49 10.42 14.47
CA GLU A 106 -2.48 9.43 14.82
C GLU A 106 -1.42 9.39 13.73
N TYR A 107 -0.16 9.24 14.14
CA TYR A 107 1.01 9.30 13.28
C TYR A 107 1.71 7.93 13.29
N SER A 108 2.15 7.47 12.12
CA SER A 108 2.93 6.23 11.96
C SER A 108 4.44 6.45 12.07
N CYS A 109 4.91 7.69 11.89
CA CYS A 109 6.33 8.05 11.91
C CYS A 109 6.59 9.26 12.83
N PHE A 110 7.72 9.25 13.53
CA PHE A 110 8.21 10.36 14.33
C PHE A 110 9.68 10.60 13.98
N THR A 111 10.04 11.82 13.59
CA THR A 111 11.43 12.17 13.30
C THR A 111 12.17 12.44 14.61
N THR A 112 13.38 11.91 14.75
CA THR A 112 14.21 12.04 15.97
C THR A 112 15.20 13.22 15.90
N GLY A 113 15.05 14.12 14.94
CA GLY A 113 16.00 15.21 14.70
C GLY A 113 15.86 16.36 15.70
N THR A 114 16.88 16.57 16.54
CA THR A 114 17.16 17.90 17.09
C THR A 114 17.67 18.79 15.97
N TYR A 115 16.98 19.89 15.67
CA TYR A 115 17.52 20.94 14.81
C TYR A 115 18.86 21.43 15.42
N SER A 116 19.97 21.12 14.76
CA SER A 116 21.31 21.65 15.05
C SER A 116 21.61 22.84 14.14
#